data_AF-I6YPZ3-F1
#
_entry.id   AF-I6YPZ3-F1
#
_cell.length_a   1.000
_cell.length_b   1.000
_cell.length_c   1.000
_cell.angle_alpha   90.00
_cell.angle_beta   90.00
_cell.angle_gamma   90.00
#
_symmetry.space_group_name_H-M   'P 1'
#
loop_
_entity.id
_entity.type
_entity.pdbx_description
1 polymer ?
#
loop_
_entity_poly.entity_id
_entity_poly.type
_entity_poly.pdbx_seq_one_letter_code
_entity_poly.pdbx_strand_id
1 'polypeptide(L)'
;PKESGAYPMIPLSSLFTNAVLRAQYLHQLAADIYKDFERTYDPDEQRHSSKNSPSAFCYSETIPAPTGKDEAQQRSDVELLQFSLALIQSWISPLQSLSRVFTNSLVFSTSDRVFEKLKDLEEGIVALMRDLGEGGFGSSTLLKLTYDKFDVNL
;
A
#
# COMPACT_ATOMS: atom_id res chain seq x y z
N PRO A 1 33.15 -27.71 -16.48
CA PRO A 1 32.77 -26.79 -15.38
C PRO A 1 31.65 -25.86 -15.86
N LYS A 2 30.41 -26.09 -15.40
CA LYS A 2 29.26 -25.24 -15.73
C LYS A 2 29.30 -24.04 -14.79
N GLU A 3 29.47 -22.85 -15.36
CA GLU A 3 29.30 -21.59 -14.65
C GLU A 3 27.87 -21.54 -14.09
N SER A 4 27.77 -21.49 -12.77
CA SER A 4 26.53 -21.21 -12.06
C SER A 4 26.11 -19.80 -12.44
N GLY A 5 25.14 -19.69 -13.35
CA GLY A 5 24.57 -18.41 -13.77
C GLY A 5 24.01 -17.67 -12.55
N ALA A 6 24.79 -16.74 -12.02
CA ALA A 6 24.30 -15.79 -11.04
C ALA A 6 23.23 -14.95 -11.73
N TYR A 7 21.97 -15.18 -11.37
CA TYR A 7 20.86 -14.36 -11.84
C TYR A 7 21.15 -12.89 -11.51
N PRO A 8 20.87 -11.95 -12.45
CA PRO A 8 21.14 -10.54 -12.21
C PRO A 8 20.34 -10.06 -11.00
N MET A 9 21.05 -9.46 -10.05
CA MET A 9 20.48 -8.88 -8.84
C MET A 9 19.57 -7.71 -9.23
N ILE A 10 18.34 -7.68 -8.70
CA ILE A 10 17.41 -6.57 -8.95
C ILE A 10 17.99 -5.31 -8.27
N PRO A 11 18.17 -4.19 -8.98
CA PRO A 11 18.68 -2.96 -8.38
C PRO A 11 17.71 -2.41 -7.33
N LEU A 12 18.24 -1.88 -6.22
CA LEU A 12 17.47 -1.25 -5.15
C LEU A 12 16.55 -0.12 -5.67
N SER A 13 17.02 0.65 -6.66
CA SER A 13 16.21 1.69 -7.33
C SER A 13 14.95 1.13 -8.00
N SER A 14 15.04 -0.09 -8.56
CA SER A 14 13.89 -0.76 -9.17
C SER A 14 12.90 -1.21 -8.10
N LEU A 15 13.38 -1.64 -6.94
CA LEU A 15 12.52 -2.01 -5.81
C LEU A 15 11.73 -0.80 -5.29
N PHE A 16 12.39 0.34 -5.11
CA PHE A 16 11.72 1.59 -4.74
C PHE A 16 10.70 2.02 -5.79
N THR A 17 11.07 1.99 -7.07
CA THR A 17 10.17 2.36 -8.17
C THR A 17 8.91 1.51 -8.15
N ASN A 18 9.05 0.19 -7.97
CA ASN A 18 7.92 -0.73 -7.87
C ASN A 18 7.03 -0.44 -6.66
N ALA A 19 7.61 -0.15 -5.49
CA ALA A 19 6.83 0.20 -4.30
C ALA A 19 6.02 1.50 -4.50
N VAL A 20 6.63 2.52 -5.13
CA VAL A 20 5.95 3.78 -5.44
C VAL A 20 4.78 3.55 -6.39
N LEU A 21 4.98 2.82 -7.49
CA LEU A 21 3.92 2.53 -8.45
C LEU A 21 2.74 1.79 -7.81
N ARG A 22 3.02 0.83 -6.92
CA ARG A 22 1.99 0.10 -6.15
C ARG A 22 1.22 1.01 -5.21
N ALA A 23 1.90 1.85 -4.46
CA ALA A 23 1.27 2.79 -3.55
C ALA A 23 0.38 3.79 -4.30
N GLN A 24 0.84 4.30 -5.45
CA GLN A 24 0.06 5.18 -6.31
C GLN A 24 -1.20 4.50 -6.84
N TYR A 25 -1.08 3.24 -7.30
CA TYR A 25 -2.24 2.48 -7.77
C TYR A 25 -3.26 2.23 -6.65
N LEU A 26 -2.81 1.85 -5.46
CA LEU A 26 -3.67 1.69 -4.29
C LEU A 26 -4.37 3.00 -3.90
N HIS A 27 -3.66 4.12 -3.96
CA HIS A 27 -4.25 5.44 -3.72
C HIS A 27 -5.36 5.76 -4.71
N GLN A 28 -5.13 5.50 -6.01
CA GLN A 28 -6.14 5.72 -7.05
C GLN A 28 -7.39 4.85 -6.80
N LEU A 29 -7.21 3.56 -6.52
CA LEU A 29 -8.31 2.67 -6.20
C LEU A 29 -9.11 3.15 -4.97
N ALA A 30 -8.44 3.59 -3.92
CA ALA A 30 -9.09 4.10 -2.73
C ALA A 30 -9.91 5.37 -3.02
N ALA A 31 -9.36 6.29 -3.83
CA ALA A 31 -10.05 7.50 -4.25
C ALA A 31 -11.31 7.19 -5.10
N ASP A 32 -11.22 6.23 -6.01
CA ASP A 32 -12.34 5.82 -6.86
C ASP A 32 -13.46 5.17 -6.02
N ILE A 33 -13.11 4.26 -5.11
CA ILE A 33 -14.06 3.62 -4.19
C ILE A 33 -14.77 4.65 -3.31
N TYR A 34 -14.01 5.60 -2.75
CA TYR A 34 -14.57 6.65 -1.90
C TYR A 34 -15.55 7.53 -2.69
N LYS A 35 -15.18 7.95 -3.89
CA LYS A 35 -16.02 8.77 -4.77
C LYS A 35 -17.32 8.06 -5.17
N ASP A 36 -17.24 6.76 -5.46
CA ASP A 36 -18.42 5.97 -5.82
C ASP A 36 -19.33 5.72 -4.61
N PHE A 37 -18.77 5.56 -3.41
CA PHE A 37 -19.53 5.55 -2.16
C PHE A 37 -20.27 6.87 -1.96
N GLU A 38 -19.59 8.02 -2.06
CA GLU A 38 -20.23 9.34 -1.91
C GLU A 38 -21.37 9.54 -2.91
N ARG A 39 -21.19 9.16 -4.18
CA ARG A 39 -22.25 9.28 -5.20
C ARG A 39 -23.45 8.39 -4.92
N THR A 40 -23.23 7.20 -4.40
CA THR A 40 -24.28 6.20 -4.19
C THR A 40 -25.09 6.49 -2.93
N TYR A 41 -24.43 6.97 -1.87
CA TYR A 41 -25.01 7.04 -0.53
C TYR A 41 -25.12 8.46 0.05
N ASP A 42 -24.47 9.48 -0.54
CA ASP A 42 -24.56 10.88 -0.11
C ASP A 42 -24.97 11.80 -1.29
N PRO A 43 -26.28 11.95 -1.56
CA PRO A 43 -26.75 12.79 -2.67
C PRO A 43 -26.37 14.26 -2.46
N ASP A 44 -26.03 14.95 -3.56
CA ASP A 44 -25.40 16.28 -3.60
C ASP A 44 -26.08 17.37 -2.71
N GLU A 45 -27.37 17.27 -2.41
CA GLU A 45 -28.09 18.22 -1.54
C GLU A 45 -27.63 18.20 -0.07
N GLN A 46 -27.05 17.09 0.40
CA GLN A 46 -26.65 16.90 1.79
C GLN A 46 -25.17 17.26 2.06
N ARG A 47 -24.34 17.36 1.01
CA ARG A 47 -22.89 17.69 1.07
C ARG A 47 -22.59 19.06 1.67
N HIS A 48 -23.54 19.99 1.64
CA HIS A 48 -23.39 21.32 2.25
C HIS A 48 -23.88 21.40 3.70
N SER A 49 -24.58 20.36 4.19
CA SER A 49 -25.10 20.25 5.57
C SER A 49 -24.31 19.26 6.44
N SER A 50 -23.48 18.38 5.85
CA SER A 50 -22.70 17.35 6.57
C SER A 50 -21.46 17.85 7.33
N LYS A 51 -21.39 19.15 7.66
CA LYS A 51 -20.37 19.71 8.58
C LYS A 51 -20.43 19.12 10.00
N ASN A 52 -21.42 18.30 10.30
CA ASN A 52 -21.66 17.67 11.59
C ASN A 52 -21.46 16.14 11.57
N SER A 53 -20.73 15.58 10.60
CA SER A 53 -20.29 14.19 10.72
C SER A 53 -19.35 14.06 11.92
N PRO A 54 -19.43 12.98 12.72
CA PRO A 54 -18.40 12.70 13.72
C PRO A 54 -17.05 12.70 13.01
N SER A 55 -16.05 13.38 13.59
CA SER A 55 -14.68 13.33 13.09
C SER A 55 -14.32 11.89 12.78
N ALA A 56 -14.23 11.55 11.49
CA ALA A 56 -13.98 10.18 11.08
C ALA A 56 -12.62 9.78 11.64
N PHE A 57 -12.62 8.85 12.58
CA PHE A 57 -11.39 8.37 13.18
C PHE A 57 -10.67 7.47 12.18
N CYS A 58 -9.48 7.88 11.74
CA CYS A 58 -8.68 7.07 10.85
C CYS A 58 -7.91 6.03 11.66
N TYR A 59 -7.88 4.78 11.20
CA TYR A 59 -7.09 3.72 11.84
C TYR A 59 -5.60 4.04 11.96
N SER A 60 -5.10 4.97 11.13
CA SER A 60 -3.73 5.46 11.12
C SER A 60 -3.48 6.69 12.00
N GLU A 61 -4.48 7.28 12.65
CA GLU A 61 -4.38 8.58 13.34
C GLU A 61 -3.40 8.56 14.53
N THR A 62 -3.17 7.39 15.13
CA THR A 62 -2.23 7.21 16.25
C THR A 62 -0.79 6.95 15.80
N ILE A 63 -0.55 6.78 14.50
CA ILE A 63 0.79 6.52 13.96
C ILE A 63 1.52 7.86 13.83
N PRO A 64 2.67 8.04 14.49
CA PRO A 64 3.40 9.31 14.46
C PRO A 64 4.23 9.45 13.17
N ALA A 65 3.60 9.22 12.03
CA ALA A 65 4.22 9.36 10.72
C ALA A 65 4.45 10.86 10.41
N PRO A 66 5.59 11.24 9.80
CA PRO A 66 5.81 12.61 9.39
C PRO A 66 4.76 13.01 8.35
N THR A 67 4.07 14.11 8.59
CA THR A 67 3.03 14.63 7.68
C THR A 67 3.54 15.80 6.85
N GLY A 68 4.58 16.48 7.35
CA GLY A 68 5.25 17.59 6.68
C GLY A 68 6.51 17.16 5.94
N LYS A 69 6.88 17.96 4.94
CA LYS A 69 8.13 17.80 4.18
C LYS A 69 9.36 17.84 5.11
N ASP A 70 9.43 18.85 5.97
CA ASP A 70 10.60 19.07 6.83
C ASP A 70 10.78 17.93 7.84
N GLU A 71 9.68 17.42 8.40
CA GLU A 71 9.68 16.27 9.31
C GLU A 71 10.16 15.00 8.59
N ALA A 72 9.69 14.77 7.36
CA ALA A 72 10.08 13.61 6.57
C ALA A 72 11.56 13.65 6.18
N GLN A 73 12.10 14.82 5.83
CA GLN A 73 13.50 14.99 5.47
C GLN A 73 14.48 14.78 6.64
N GLN A 74 14.00 14.86 7.88
CA GLN A 74 14.79 14.59 9.09
C GLN A 74 14.88 13.09 9.43
N ARG A 75 14.18 12.22 8.71
CA ARG A 75 14.15 10.78 8.94
C ARG A 75 15.08 10.05 7.98
N SER A 76 15.60 8.92 8.43
CA SER A 76 16.30 7.98 7.54
C SER A 76 15.33 7.23 6.62
N ASP A 77 15.84 6.71 5.50
CA ASP A 77 15.05 5.89 4.56
C ASP A 77 14.39 4.70 5.26
N VAL A 78 15.09 4.07 6.21
CA VAL A 78 14.58 2.94 6.99
C VAL A 78 13.45 3.36 7.94
N GLU A 79 13.57 4.50 8.62
CA GLU A 79 12.49 5.03 9.46
C GLU A 79 11.25 5.36 8.61
N LEU A 80 11.43 5.97 7.44
CA LEU A 80 10.32 6.27 6.53
C LEU A 80 9.62 4.99 6.04
N LEU A 81 10.38 3.94 5.74
CA LEU A 81 9.82 2.63 5.40
C LEU A 81 9.09 1.97 6.58
N GLN A 82 9.58 2.14 7.82
CA GLN A 82 8.88 1.66 9.02
C GLN A 82 7.53 2.36 9.21
N PHE A 83 7.47 3.69 9.05
CA PHE A 83 6.20 4.43 9.08
C PHE A 83 5.27 3.97 7.96
N SER A 84 5.80 3.78 6.75
CA SER A 84 5.04 3.28 5.61
C SER A 84 4.44 1.89 5.88
N LEU A 85 5.22 0.98 6.47
CA LEU A 85 4.77 -0.36 6.85
C LEU A 85 3.67 -0.30 7.91
N ALA A 86 3.84 0.53 8.95
CA ALA A 86 2.83 0.70 9.99
C ALA A 86 1.51 1.24 9.43
N LEU A 87 1.58 2.22 8.51
CA LEU A 87 0.43 2.75 7.80
C LEU A 87 -0.28 1.65 7.01
N ILE A 88 0.45 0.88 6.19
CA ILE A 88 -0.09 -0.25 5.42
C ILE A 88 -0.79 -1.26 6.36
N GLN A 89 -0.14 -1.65 7.45
CA GLN A 89 -0.65 -2.65 8.40
C GLN A 89 -1.91 -2.19 9.12
N SER A 90 -2.04 -0.89 9.42
CA SER A 90 -3.25 -0.34 10.05
C SER A 90 -4.52 -0.54 9.22
N TRP A 91 -4.39 -0.71 7.90
CA TRP A 91 -5.51 -0.87 6.97
C TRP A 91 -5.86 -2.33 6.65
N ILE A 92 -5.02 -3.30 7.01
CA ILE A 92 -5.22 -4.71 6.65
C ILE A 92 -6.49 -5.28 7.29
N SER A 93 -6.65 -5.14 8.61
CA SER A 93 -7.82 -5.66 9.32
C SER A 93 -9.12 -4.92 8.97
N PRO A 94 -9.13 -3.57 8.87
CA PRO A 94 -10.27 -2.83 8.35
C PRO A 94 -10.71 -3.27 6.96
N LEU A 95 -9.78 -3.41 6.01
CA LEU A 95 -10.10 -3.84 4.65
C LEU A 95 -10.60 -5.28 4.59
N GLN A 96 -10.04 -6.18 5.40
CA GLN A 96 -10.54 -7.55 5.48
C GLN A 96 -11.97 -7.63 6.04
N SER A 97 -12.32 -6.71 6.94
CA SER A 97 -13.67 -6.60 7.49
C SER A 97 -14.62 -6.01 6.44
N LEU A 98 -14.17 -4.97 5.73
CA LEU A 98 -14.91 -4.31 4.67
C LEU A 98 -15.22 -5.28 3.52
N SER A 99 -14.22 -6.03 3.05
CA SER A 99 -14.39 -6.99 1.96
C SER A 99 -15.48 -8.01 2.26
N ARG A 100 -15.51 -8.56 3.48
CA ARG A 100 -16.54 -9.51 3.94
C ARG A 100 -17.95 -8.93 3.85
N VAL A 101 -18.14 -7.68 4.25
CA VAL A 101 -19.45 -7.01 4.26
C VAL A 101 -19.95 -6.74 2.83
N PHE A 102 -19.04 -6.47 1.90
CA PHE A 102 -19.37 -6.06 0.54
C PHE A 102 -19.17 -7.13 -0.54
N THR A 103 -18.88 -8.38 -0.17
CA THR A 103 -18.72 -9.54 -1.07
C THR A 103 -19.82 -9.72 -2.12
N ASN A 104 -21.02 -9.16 -1.92
CA ASN A 104 -22.17 -9.25 -2.83
C ASN A 104 -22.57 -7.90 -3.48
N SER A 105 -21.81 -6.83 -3.30
CA SER A 105 -22.10 -5.51 -3.87
C SER A 105 -21.28 -5.28 -5.14
N LEU A 106 -21.96 -5.11 -6.28
CA LEU A 106 -21.34 -4.78 -7.56
C LEU A 106 -20.45 -3.52 -7.48
N VAL A 107 -20.82 -2.59 -6.58
CA VAL A 107 -20.15 -1.30 -6.33
C VAL A 107 -18.77 -1.47 -5.70
N PHE A 108 -18.51 -2.60 -5.00
CA PHE A 108 -17.27 -2.84 -4.27
C PHE A 108 -16.53 -4.11 -4.71
N SER A 109 -16.83 -4.64 -5.90
CA SER A 109 -16.09 -5.80 -6.46
C SER A 109 -14.57 -5.56 -6.58
N THR A 110 -14.11 -4.31 -6.53
CA THR A 110 -12.71 -3.90 -6.48
C THR A 110 -12.07 -4.01 -5.09
N SER A 111 -12.87 -4.10 -4.02
CA SER A 111 -12.41 -4.19 -2.61
C SER A 111 -11.50 -5.39 -2.36
N ASP A 112 -11.88 -6.57 -2.86
CA ASP A 112 -11.06 -7.79 -2.71
C ASP A 112 -9.70 -7.63 -3.39
N ARG A 113 -9.67 -6.92 -4.53
CA ARG A 113 -8.43 -6.59 -5.23
C ARG A 113 -7.58 -5.59 -4.45
N VAL A 114 -8.19 -4.67 -3.71
CA VAL A 114 -7.46 -3.69 -2.88
C VAL A 114 -6.74 -4.38 -1.72
N PHE A 115 -7.41 -5.31 -1.03
CA PHE A 115 -6.79 -6.07 0.06
C PHE A 115 -5.56 -6.84 -0.41
N GLU A 116 -5.68 -7.60 -1.50
CA GLU A 116 -4.56 -8.36 -2.06
C GLU A 116 -3.42 -7.43 -2.47
N LYS A 117 -3.72 -6.31 -3.15
CA LYS A 117 -2.70 -5.32 -3.58
C LYS A 117 -2.03 -4.61 -2.41
N LEU A 118 -2.73 -4.44 -1.29
CA LEU A 118 -2.15 -3.88 -0.07
C LEU A 118 -1.19 -4.86 0.61
N LYS A 119 -1.56 -6.15 0.66
CA LYS A 119 -0.72 -7.23 1.22
C LYS A 119 0.57 -7.41 0.44
N ASP A 120 0.41 -7.46 -0.85
CA ASP A 120 1.45 -7.33 -1.85
C ASP A 120 2.43 -6.15 -1.56
N LEU A 121 1.92 -4.93 -1.32
CA LEU A 121 2.76 -3.77 -1.00
C LEU A 121 3.48 -3.93 0.34
N GLU A 122 2.81 -4.50 1.35
CA GLU A 122 3.40 -4.85 2.65
C GLU A 122 4.65 -5.73 2.46
N GLU A 123 4.55 -6.81 1.68
CA GLU A 123 5.65 -7.73 1.39
C GLU A 123 6.81 -7.00 0.68
N GLY A 124 6.49 -6.11 -0.27
CA GLY A 124 7.49 -5.30 -0.99
C GLY A 124 8.27 -4.36 -0.07
N ILE A 125 7.59 -3.67 0.86
CA ILE A 125 8.22 -2.77 1.83
C ILE A 125 9.10 -3.55 2.82
N VAL A 126 8.63 -4.71 3.32
CA VAL A 126 9.42 -5.58 4.21
C VAL A 126 10.70 -6.04 3.51
N ALA A 127 10.61 -6.41 2.24
CA ALA A 127 11.77 -6.85 1.48
C ALA A 127 12.77 -5.72 1.21
N LEU A 128 12.29 -4.49 0.94
CA LEU A 128 13.10 -3.27 0.83
C LEU A 128 13.85 -2.97 2.13
N MET A 129 13.17 -3.01 3.28
CA MET A 129 13.79 -2.78 4.58
C MET A 129 14.89 -3.79 4.90
N ARG A 130 14.68 -5.06 4.54
CA ARG A 130 15.70 -6.11 4.72
C ARG A 130 16.92 -5.87 3.84
N ASP A 131 16.72 -5.48 2.57
CA ASP A 131 17.81 -5.23 1.63
C ASP A 131 18.69 -4.04 2.07
N LEU A 132 18.05 -3.00 2.59
CA LEU A 132 18.72 -1.83 3.19
C LEU A 132 19.45 -2.17 4.51
N GLY A 133 18.94 -3.14 5.29
CA GLY A 133 19.48 -3.50 6.61
C GLY A 133 20.64 -4.49 6.61
N GLU A 134 20.71 -5.44 5.66
CA GLU A 134 21.69 -6.54 5.71
C GLU A 134 22.87 -6.47 4.73
N GLY A 135 23.03 -5.39 3.96
CA GLY A 135 24.12 -5.35 2.98
C GLY A 135 23.95 -6.42 1.88
N GLY A 136 22.77 -6.43 1.25
CA GLY A 136 22.61 -6.72 -0.18
C GLY A 136 23.02 -8.08 -0.77
N PHE A 137 23.14 -9.19 -0.02
CA PHE A 137 23.56 -10.48 -0.65
C PHE A 137 22.55 -11.66 -0.56
N GLY A 138 21.41 -11.53 0.12
CA GLY A 138 20.50 -12.66 0.37
C GLY A 138 19.09 -12.61 -0.23
N SER A 139 18.64 -11.48 -0.78
CA SER A 139 17.20 -11.18 -0.94
C SER A 139 16.61 -11.47 -2.35
N SER A 140 17.44 -11.79 -3.36
CA SER A 140 17.04 -11.73 -4.78
C SER A 140 15.92 -12.71 -5.18
N THR A 141 15.89 -13.92 -4.60
CA THR A 141 14.89 -14.94 -4.94
C THR A 141 13.50 -14.63 -4.38
N LEU A 142 13.42 -14.05 -3.18
CA LEU A 142 12.14 -13.68 -2.57
C LEU A 142 11.51 -12.47 -3.30
N LEU A 143 12.34 -11.49 -3.67
CA LEU A 143 11.93 -10.28 -4.40
C LEU A 143 11.35 -10.60 -5.78
N LYS A 144 11.92 -11.60 -6.47
CA LYS A 144 11.40 -12.05 -7.78
C LYS A 144 10.04 -12.75 -7.64
N LEU A 145 9.86 -13.59 -6.62
CA LEU A 145 8.59 -14.30 -6.40
C LEU A 145 7.44 -13.35 -6.04
N THR A 146 7.74 -12.30 -5.28
CA THR A 146 6.77 -11.22 -5.06
C THR A 146 6.46 -10.58 -6.40
N TYR A 147 7.48 -10.12 -7.16
CA TYR A 147 7.32 -9.46 -8.46
C TYR A 147 6.47 -10.21 -9.49
N ASP A 148 6.63 -11.53 -9.64
CA ASP A 148 5.86 -12.31 -10.63
C ASP A 148 4.35 -12.39 -10.28
N LYS A 149 3.96 -12.22 -9.01
CA LYS A 149 2.54 -12.12 -8.61
C LYS A 149 1.90 -10.78 -9.01
N PHE A 150 2.70 -9.87 -9.56
CA PHE A 150 2.35 -8.48 -9.76
C PHE A 150 2.36 -7.98 -11.19
N ASP A 151 2.60 -8.85 -12.18
CA ASP A 151 2.32 -8.48 -13.56
C ASP A 151 0.82 -8.23 -13.70
N VAL A 152 0.46 -6.96 -13.46
CA VAL A 152 -0.77 -6.35 -13.90
C VAL A 152 -0.59 -6.26 -15.41
N ASN A 153 -1.01 -7.30 -16.12
CA ASN A 153 -1.54 -7.09 -17.45
C ASN A 153 -2.65 -6.06 -17.28
N LEU A 154 -2.29 -4.83 -17.63
CA LEU A 154 -3.16 -3.66 -17.69
C LEU A 154 -4.33 -3.94 -18.63
#